data_AF-A0AAW7DPQ6-F1
#
_entry.id   AF-A0AAW7DPQ6-F1
#
_cell.length_a   1.000
_cell.length_b   1.000
_cell.length_c   1.000
_cell.angle_alpha   90.00
_cell.angle_beta   90.00
_cell.angle_gamma   90.00
#
_symmetry.space_group_name_H-M   'P 1'
#
loop_
_entity.id
_entity.type
_entity.pdbx_description
1 polymer ?
#
loop_
_entity_poly.entity_id
_entity_poly.type
_entity_poly.pdbx_seq_one_letter_code
_entity_poly.pdbx_strand_id
1 'polypeptide(L)'
;MEEIKFTTTDISKKLKVSDRTVRRYIDKEISKIEGKYLLSEDAFNFIINKYSADNLRTTYGQPSDTNSDVENEEFDIIEAFSQEEYLEFQKRLTEYPLLKEKIEESKNRLDDSKEYIQTLLNELEYHKQTYQKHLEMHQKMIDVFQQRNFIEAKEKGLDQ
;
A
#
# COMPACT_ATOMS: atom_id res chain seq x y z
N MET A 1 17.87 24.84 17.15
CA MET A 1 18.93 25.57 17.89
C MET A 1 20.10 24.62 18.02
N GLU A 2 21.32 25.03 17.66
CA GLU A 2 22.51 24.21 17.88
C GLU A 2 22.73 24.02 19.38
N GLU A 3 22.87 22.76 19.82
CA GLU A 3 23.18 22.46 21.22
C GLU A 3 24.62 22.90 21.52
N ILE A 4 24.77 23.93 22.34
CA ILE A 4 26.07 24.32 22.89
C ILE A 4 26.49 23.26 23.91
N LYS A 5 27.49 22.44 23.56
CA LYS A 5 28.05 21.41 24.43
C LYS A 5 29.28 21.94 25.16
N PHE A 6 29.37 21.68 26.46
CA PHE A 6 30.50 22.06 27.30
C PHE A 6 31.27 20.83 27.78
N THR A 7 32.58 20.97 27.97
CA THR A 7 33.47 19.91 28.47
C THR A 7 33.80 20.10 29.95
N THR A 8 34.34 19.07 30.61
CA THR A 8 34.83 19.18 32.00
C THR A 8 35.94 20.22 32.14
N THR A 9 36.73 20.42 31.08
CA THR A 9 37.77 21.45 31.01
C THR A 9 37.17 22.86 31.07
N ASP A 10 36.02 23.09 30.45
CA ASP A 10 35.36 24.41 30.47
C ASP A 10 34.82 24.75 31.87
N ILE A 11 34.26 23.74 32.55
CA ILE A 11 33.83 23.86 33.95
C ILE A 11 35.05 24.16 34.85
N SER A 12 36.16 23.45 34.65
CA SER A 12 37.38 23.63 35.42
C SER A 12 37.94 25.06 35.30
N LYS A 13 37.95 25.63 34.09
CA LYS A 13 38.38 27.01 33.81
C LYS A 13 37.45 28.03 34.44
N LYS A 14 36.13 27.82 34.35
CA LYS A 14 35.11 28.72 34.92
C LYS A 14 35.16 28.76 36.45
N LEU A 15 35.32 27.61 37.09
CA LEU A 15 35.37 27.48 38.55
C LEU A 15 36.78 27.66 39.14
N LYS A 16 37.81 27.76 38.30
CA LYS A 16 39.23 27.83 38.68
C LYS A 16 39.67 26.66 39.58
N VAL A 17 39.20 25.46 39.26
CA VAL A 17 39.55 24.20 39.97
C VAL A 17 40.17 23.20 39.01
N SER A 18 40.82 22.15 39.54
CA SER A 18 41.38 21.10 38.70
C SER A 18 40.29 20.26 38.01
N ASP A 19 40.55 19.75 36.81
CA ASP A 19 39.63 18.84 36.09
C ASP A 19 39.29 17.59 36.93
N ARG A 20 40.26 17.08 37.72
CA ARG A 20 40.06 15.99 38.67
C ARG A 20 39.01 16.33 39.74
N THR A 21 39.01 17.56 40.23
CA THR A 21 38.02 18.03 41.20
C THR A 21 36.63 18.02 40.57
N VAL A 22 36.48 18.52 39.34
CA VAL A 22 35.21 18.52 38.60
C VAL A 22 34.68 17.11 38.42
N ARG A 23 35.51 16.17 37.96
CA ARG A 23 35.10 14.75 37.80
C ARG A 23 34.63 14.13 39.10
N ARG A 24 35.34 14.38 40.21
CA ARG A 24 34.94 13.88 41.53
C ARG A 24 33.56 14.37 41.96
N TYR A 25 33.20 15.61 41.62
CA TYR A 25 31.85 16.11 41.88
C TYR A 25 30.81 15.44 40.98
N ILE A 26 31.11 15.24 39.70
CA ILE A 26 30.23 14.50 38.79
C ILE A 26 29.99 13.07 39.30
N ASP A 27 31.04 12.38 39.73
CA ASP A 27 30.97 11.01 40.27
C ASP A 27 30.15 10.93 41.57
N LYS A 28 30.05 12.02 42.33
CA LYS A 28 29.21 12.12 43.53
C LYS A 28 27.73 12.24 43.16
N GLU A 29 27.43 12.99 42.11
CA GLU A 29 26.06 13.22 41.64
C GLU A 29 25.53 12.04 40.82
N ILE A 30 26.40 11.34 40.09
CA ILE A 30 26.05 10.25 39.19
C ILE A 30 27.10 9.14 39.30
N SER A 31 26.67 7.93 39.65
CA SER A 31 27.51 6.73 39.63
C SER A 31 26.81 5.59 38.89
N LYS A 32 27.57 4.61 38.39
CA LYS A 32 27.02 3.48 37.62
C LYS A 32 27.31 2.16 38.34
N ILE A 33 26.25 1.43 38.69
CA ILE A 33 26.33 0.14 39.38
C ILE A 33 25.47 -0.86 38.61
N GLU A 34 26.05 -2.00 38.20
CA GLU A 34 25.35 -3.11 37.53
C GLU A 34 24.46 -2.67 36.34
N GLY A 35 24.94 -1.70 35.56
CA GLY A 35 24.23 -1.18 34.38
C GLY A 35 23.17 -0.12 34.67
N LYS A 36 22.88 0.19 35.95
CA LYS A 36 21.97 1.25 36.36
C LYS A 36 22.74 2.48 36.85
N TYR A 37 22.17 3.67 36.66
CA TYR A 37 22.71 4.91 37.22
C TYR A 37 22.09 5.18 38.60
N LEU A 38 22.94 5.43 39.58
CA LEU A 38 22.55 5.94 40.89
C LEU A 38 22.80 7.45 40.88
N LEU A 39 21.74 8.20 41.16
CA LEU A 39 21.72 9.65 41.11
C LEU A 39 21.56 10.23 42.52
N SER A 40 22.16 11.39 42.77
CA SER A 40 21.78 12.22 43.91
C SER A 40 20.34 12.76 43.74
N GLU A 41 19.75 13.23 44.83
CA GLU A 41 18.44 13.87 44.81
C GLU A 41 18.41 15.10 43.89
N ASP A 42 19.48 15.91 43.90
CA ASP A 42 19.62 17.09 43.06
C ASP A 42 19.66 16.73 41.57
N ALA A 43 20.45 15.71 41.20
CA ALA A 43 20.53 15.23 39.83
C ALA A 43 19.21 14.60 39.35
N PHE A 44 18.52 13.89 40.23
CA PHE A 44 17.20 13.32 39.97
C PHE A 44 16.15 14.40 39.69
N ASN A 45 16.04 15.39 40.57
CA ASN A 45 15.11 16.51 40.42
C ASN A 45 15.42 17.35 39.18
N PHE A 46 16.70 17.56 38.88
CA PHE A 46 17.12 18.25 37.65
C PHE A 46 16.63 17.53 36.39
N ILE A 47 16.76 16.20 36.33
CA ILE A 47 16.33 15.40 35.17
C ILE A 47 14.81 15.40 35.05
N ILE A 48 14.07 15.24 36.15
CA ILE A 48 12.59 15.32 36.15
C ILE A 48 12.12 16.66 35.62
N ASN A 49 12.61 17.76 36.20
CA ASN A 49 12.18 19.09 35.82
C ASN A 49 12.52 19.40 34.36
N LYS A 50 13.70 18.97 33.88
CA LYS A 50 14.07 19.14 32.48
C LYS A 50 13.19 18.31 31.54
N TYR A 51 12.93 17.04 31.88
CA TYR A 51 12.04 16.19 31.09
C TYR A 51 10.62 16.73 31.04
N SER A 52 10.08 17.20 32.17
CA SER A 52 8.74 17.80 32.25
C SER A 52 8.63 19.10 31.48
N ALA A 53 9.69 19.91 31.43
CA ALA A 53 9.73 21.15 30.64
C ALA A 53 9.85 20.88 29.13
N ASP A 54 10.67 19.91 28.74
CA ASP A 54 10.88 19.55 27.32
C ASP A 54 9.68 18.74 26.76
N ASN A 55 8.97 17.99 27.62
CA ASN A 55 7.80 17.19 27.27
C ASN A 55 6.53 17.71 27.95
N LEU A 56 6.22 19.00 27.79
CA LEU A 56 4.83 19.44 27.99
C LEU A 56 3.96 18.63 27.03
N ARG A 57 3.35 17.55 27.53
CA ARG A 57 2.32 16.79 26.82
C ARG A 57 1.23 17.77 26.45
N THR A 58 1.02 17.98 25.15
CA THR A 58 -0.28 18.43 24.70
C THR A 58 -1.30 17.41 25.20
N THR A 59 -2.47 17.88 25.61
CA THR A 59 -3.53 17.12 26.28
C THR A 59 -4.14 15.97 25.43
N TYR A 60 -3.50 15.57 24.34
CA TYR A 60 -4.00 14.61 23.35
C TYR A 60 -3.10 13.37 23.24
N GLY A 61 -3.00 12.56 24.31
CA GLY A 61 -2.35 11.25 24.17
C GLY A 61 -2.25 10.40 25.43
N GLN A 62 -3.12 9.39 25.53
CA GLN A 62 -3.16 8.18 26.37
C GLN A 62 -2.69 8.26 27.85
N PRO A 63 -3.55 7.89 28.82
CA PRO A 63 -3.11 7.52 30.16
C PRO A 63 -2.48 6.12 30.14
N SER A 64 -1.37 5.99 30.88
CA SER A 64 -0.69 4.74 31.15
C SER A 64 -1.53 3.85 32.07
N ASP A 65 -1.60 2.55 31.75
CA ASP A 65 -2.15 1.51 32.62
C ASP A 65 -1.34 1.39 33.91
N THR A 66 -1.74 2.09 34.98
CA THR A 66 -1.40 1.69 36.35
C THR A 66 -2.35 2.31 37.38
N ASN A 67 -3.33 1.48 37.80
CA ASN A 67 -3.93 1.35 39.13
C ASN A 67 -4.26 2.59 39.98
N SER A 68 -5.59 2.74 40.18
CA SER A 68 -6.27 2.93 41.48
C SER A 68 -6.02 4.22 42.25
N ASP A 69 -6.97 5.15 42.15
CA ASP A 69 -7.60 5.91 43.26
C ASP A 69 -8.16 7.26 42.76
N VAL A 70 -9.12 7.20 41.83
CA VAL A 70 -9.93 8.38 41.48
C VAL A 70 -11.39 7.95 41.40
N GLU A 71 -12.00 7.77 42.58
CA GLU A 71 -13.46 7.77 42.68
C GLU A 71 -13.95 9.20 42.33
N ASN A 72 -14.69 9.31 41.22
CA ASN A 72 -15.38 10.52 40.74
C ASN A 72 -14.58 11.50 39.85
N GLU A 73 -13.88 10.99 38.84
CA GLU A 73 -13.75 11.74 37.59
C GLU A 73 -14.65 11.08 36.55
N GLU A 74 -15.77 11.75 36.24
CA GLU A 74 -16.60 11.44 35.08
C GLU A 74 -15.68 11.62 33.87
N PHE A 75 -15.06 10.53 33.42
CA PHE A 75 -14.22 10.54 32.23
C PHE A 75 -15.07 11.11 31.11
N ASP A 76 -14.69 12.29 30.61
CA ASP A 76 -15.27 12.84 29.40
C ASP A 76 -14.93 11.84 28.28
N ILE A 77 -15.90 11.00 27.90
CA ILE A 77 -15.73 10.05 26.82
C ILE A 77 -15.60 10.88 25.55
N ILE A 78 -14.37 11.17 25.14
CA ILE A 78 -14.09 11.86 23.89
C ILE A 78 -14.42 10.86 22.77
N GLU A 79 -15.63 10.96 22.23
CA GLU A 79 -16.06 10.17 21.09
C GLU A 79 -15.21 10.56 19.87
N ALA A 80 -14.38 9.61 19.39
CA ALA A 80 -13.41 9.88 18.32
C ALA A 80 -14.07 10.16 16.96
N PHE A 81 -15.34 9.78 16.81
CA PHE A 81 -16.14 9.95 15.62
C PHE A 81 -17.52 10.49 16.01
N SER A 82 -18.08 11.30 15.13
CA SER A 82 -19.48 11.70 15.20
C SER A 82 -20.41 10.50 14.95
N GLN A 83 -21.64 10.60 15.42
CA GLN A 83 -22.67 9.58 15.20
C GLN A 83 -22.90 9.30 13.70
N GLU A 84 -22.79 10.32 12.86
CA GLU A 84 -22.92 10.19 11.40
C GLU A 84 -21.79 9.33 10.81
N GLU A 85 -20.55 9.50 11.27
CA GLU A 85 -19.40 8.72 10.82
C GLU A 85 -19.50 7.25 11.24
N TYR A 86 -20.03 6.94 12.42
CA TYR A 86 -20.31 5.56 12.82
C TYR A 86 -21.35 4.89 11.92
N LEU A 87 -22.41 5.62 11.57
CA LEU A 87 -23.43 5.11 10.65
C LEU A 87 -22.86 4.90 9.25
N GLU A 88 -21.99 5.79 8.76
CA GLU A 88 -21.28 5.59 7.51
C GLU A 88 -20.35 4.37 7.56
N PHE A 89 -19.61 4.20 8.65
CA PHE A 89 -18.71 3.07 8.82
C PHE A 89 -19.49 1.74 8.79
N GLN A 90 -20.61 1.69 9.50
CA GLN A 90 -21.48 0.51 9.49
C GLN A 90 -22.04 0.23 8.08
N LYS A 91 -22.48 1.26 7.36
CA LYS A 91 -22.91 1.10 5.95
C LYS A 91 -21.78 0.55 5.10
N ARG A 92 -20.57 1.10 5.18
CA ARG A 92 -19.40 0.64 4.42
C ARG A 92 -19.01 -0.80 4.74
N LEU A 93 -19.08 -1.21 6.02
CA LEU A 93 -18.84 -2.61 6.42
C LEU A 93 -19.82 -3.57 5.75
N THR A 94 -21.07 -3.15 5.54
CA THR A 94 -22.09 -3.98 4.86
C THR A 94 -22.01 -3.90 3.33
N GLU A 95 -21.70 -2.74 2.76
CA GLU A 95 -21.70 -2.50 1.32
C GLU A 95 -20.43 -3.04 0.65
N TYR A 96 -19.29 -2.98 1.32
CA TYR A 96 -18.00 -3.36 0.73
C TYR A 96 -17.94 -4.84 0.29
N PRO A 97 -18.40 -5.83 1.09
CA PRO A 97 -18.47 -7.22 0.65
C PRO A 97 -19.33 -7.40 -0.61
N LEU A 98 -20.51 -6.77 -0.65
CA LEU A 98 -21.44 -6.84 -1.78
C LEU A 98 -20.82 -6.21 -3.05
N LEU A 99 -20.15 -5.06 -2.89
CA LEU A 99 -19.47 -4.40 -3.99
C LEU A 99 -18.31 -5.25 -4.52
N LYS A 100 -17.55 -5.89 -3.64
CA LYS A 100 -16.46 -6.80 -3.99
C LYS A 100 -16.98 -8.01 -4.77
N GLU A 101 -18.07 -8.62 -4.32
CA GLU A 101 -18.74 -9.73 -5.02
C GLU A 101 -19.19 -9.30 -6.42
N LYS A 102 -19.84 -8.14 -6.55
CA LYS A 102 -20.29 -7.61 -7.85
C LYS A 102 -19.12 -7.34 -8.81
N ILE A 103 -18.00 -6.83 -8.31
CA ILE A 103 -16.79 -6.64 -9.12
C ILE A 103 -16.26 -7.98 -9.61
N GLU A 104 -16.24 -8.99 -8.75
CA GLU A 104 -15.76 -10.32 -9.12
C GLU A 104 -16.68 -10.98 -10.15
N GLU A 105 -18.00 -10.92 -9.96
CA GLU A 105 -18.96 -11.36 -10.98
C GLU A 105 -18.76 -10.65 -12.32
N SER A 106 -18.53 -9.34 -12.29
CA SER A 106 -18.31 -8.56 -13.52
C SER A 106 -17.02 -8.98 -14.24
N LYS A 107 -15.97 -9.36 -13.50
CA LYS A 107 -14.74 -9.89 -14.10
C LYS A 107 -14.96 -11.24 -14.75
N ASN A 108 -15.65 -12.15 -14.06
CA ASN A 108 -15.97 -13.47 -14.60
C ASN A 108 -16.76 -13.36 -15.91
N ARG A 109 -17.81 -12.51 -15.93
CA ARG A 109 -18.59 -12.25 -17.15
C ARG A 109 -17.74 -11.67 -18.29
N LEU A 110 -16.75 -10.83 -17.96
CA LEU A 110 -15.84 -10.25 -18.94
C LEU A 110 -14.94 -11.33 -19.54
N ASP A 111 -14.45 -12.26 -18.73
CA ASP A 111 -13.59 -13.34 -19.20
C ASP A 111 -14.37 -14.36 -20.05
N ASP A 112 -15.59 -14.73 -19.64
CA ASP A 112 -16.50 -15.55 -20.46
C ASP A 112 -16.78 -14.88 -21.82
N SER A 113 -17.02 -13.56 -21.82
CA SER A 113 -17.25 -12.81 -23.05
C SER A 113 -16.02 -12.79 -23.97
N LYS A 114 -14.80 -12.72 -23.41
CA LYS A 114 -13.56 -12.78 -24.21
C LYS A 114 -13.41 -14.15 -24.86
N GLU A 115 -13.66 -15.22 -24.12
CA GLU A 115 -13.59 -16.58 -24.65
C GLU A 115 -14.59 -16.76 -25.79
N TYR A 116 -15.83 -16.32 -25.60
CA TYR A 116 -16.85 -16.35 -26.64
C TYR A 116 -16.48 -15.54 -27.90
N ILE A 117 -15.90 -14.34 -27.73
CA ILE A 117 -15.42 -13.55 -28.87
C ILE A 117 -14.30 -14.32 -29.59
N GLN A 118 -13.40 -14.96 -28.85
CA GLN A 118 -12.31 -15.73 -29.44
C GLN A 118 -12.82 -16.92 -30.25
N THR A 119 -13.86 -17.64 -29.78
CA THR A 119 -14.45 -18.73 -30.55
C THR A 119 -15.08 -18.22 -31.86
N LEU A 120 -15.82 -17.11 -31.80
CA LEU A 120 -16.39 -16.48 -33.01
C LEU A 120 -15.31 -16.05 -34.02
N LEU A 121 -14.20 -15.49 -33.54
CA LEU A 121 -13.08 -15.12 -34.41
C LEU A 121 -12.47 -16.34 -35.10
N ASN A 122 -12.34 -17.45 -34.38
CA ASN A 122 -11.83 -18.71 -34.95
C ASN A 122 -12.79 -19.27 -36.02
N GLU A 123 -14.10 -19.23 -35.75
CA GLU A 123 -15.13 -19.64 -36.72
C GLU A 123 -15.11 -18.77 -37.98
N LEU A 124 -15.02 -17.45 -37.83
CA LEU A 124 -14.92 -16.52 -38.96
C LEU A 124 -13.69 -16.77 -39.81
N GLU A 125 -12.54 -17.02 -39.19
CA GLU A 125 -11.30 -17.34 -39.91
C GLU A 125 -11.42 -18.67 -40.66
N TYR A 126 -12.01 -19.69 -40.03
CA TYR A 126 -12.30 -20.96 -40.69
C TYR A 126 -13.22 -20.77 -41.92
N HIS A 127 -14.30 -20.00 -41.78
CA HIS A 127 -15.21 -19.71 -42.87
C HIS A 127 -14.53 -18.94 -44.01
N LYS A 128 -13.70 -17.95 -43.68
CA LYS A 128 -12.92 -17.19 -44.65
C LYS A 128 -11.97 -18.08 -45.46
N GLN A 129 -11.21 -18.93 -44.78
CA GLN A 129 -10.31 -19.88 -45.43
C GLN A 129 -11.06 -20.89 -46.31
N THR A 130 -12.21 -21.37 -45.84
CA THR A 130 -13.06 -22.30 -46.60
C THR A 130 -13.60 -21.62 -47.86
N TYR A 131 -14.06 -20.37 -47.75
CA TYR A 131 -14.55 -19.60 -48.89
C TYR A 131 -13.46 -19.36 -49.93
N GLN A 132 -12.24 -19.02 -49.49
CA GLN A 132 -11.08 -18.87 -50.39
C GLN A 132 -10.78 -20.16 -51.15
N LYS A 133 -10.75 -21.31 -50.47
CA LYS A 133 -10.59 -22.62 -51.13
C LYS A 133 -11.71 -22.91 -52.14
N HIS A 134 -12.95 -22.54 -51.80
CA HIS A 134 -14.08 -22.71 -52.71
C HIS A 134 -13.94 -21.83 -53.96
N LEU A 135 -13.47 -20.59 -53.80
CA LEU A 135 -13.19 -19.68 -54.91
C LEU A 135 -12.11 -20.24 -55.84
N GLU A 136 -11.01 -20.76 -55.28
CA GLU A 136 -9.96 -21.42 -56.05
C GLU A 136 -10.47 -22.65 -56.81
N MET A 137 -11.34 -23.44 -56.19
CA MET A 137 -11.98 -24.59 -56.81
C MET A 137 -12.87 -24.18 -57.99
N HIS A 138 -13.68 -23.12 -57.82
CA HIS A 138 -14.51 -22.57 -58.89
C HIS A 138 -13.67 -22.05 -60.05
N GLN A 139 -12.56 -21.36 -59.78
CA GLN A 139 -11.65 -20.89 -60.82
C GLN A 139 -11.11 -22.07 -61.65
N LYS A 140 -10.62 -23.12 -60.99
CA LYS A 140 -10.15 -24.34 -61.67
C LYS A 140 -11.27 -25.01 -62.48
N MET A 141 -12.50 -25.01 -61.98
CA MET A 141 -13.64 -25.57 -62.69
C MET A 141 -13.94 -24.77 -63.97
N ILE A 142 -13.91 -23.44 -63.91
CA ILE A 142 -14.06 -22.56 -65.08
C ILE A 142 -12.96 -22.87 -66.11
N ASP A 143 -11.71 -22.99 -65.68
CA ASP A 143 -10.59 -23.32 -66.57
C ASP A 143 -10.80 -24.67 -67.27
N VAL A 144 -11.28 -25.69 -66.54
CA VAL A 144 -11.61 -27.01 -67.12
C VAL A 144 -12.77 -26.90 -68.11
N PHE A 145 -13.81 -26.12 -67.82
CA PHE A 145 -14.92 -25.91 -68.76
C PHE A 145 -14.45 -25.19 -70.03
N GLN A 146 -13.60 -24.17 -69.90
CA GLN A 146 -13.03 -23.47 -71.05
C GLN A 146 -12.19 -24.41 -71.93
N GLN A 147 -11.34 -25.25 -71.30
CA GLN A 147 -10.56 -26.26 -72.02
C GLN A 147 -11.46 -27.28 -72.72
N ARG A 148 -12.49 -27.80 -72.06
CA ARG A 148 -13.46 -28.72 -72.65
C ARG A 148 -14.18 -28.09 -73.83
N ASN A 149 -14.67 -26.87 -73.67
CA ASN A 149 -15.34 -26.12 -74.74
C ASN A 149 -14.42 -25.91 -75.95
N PHE A 150 -13.14 -25.60 -75.71
CA PHE A 150 -12.15 -25.45 -76.77
C PHE A 150 -11.90 -26.76 -77.53
N ILE A 151 -11.75 -27.88 -76.80
CA ILE A 151 -11.60 -29.21 -77.40
C ILE A 151 -12.84 -29.57 -78.22
N GLU A 152 -14.04 -29.36 -77.68
CA GLU A 152 -15.30 -29.67 -78.34
C GLU A 152 -15.53 -28.81 -79.60
N ALA A 153 -15.18 -27.52 -79.54
CA ALA A 153 -15.23 -26.64 -80.71
C ALA A 153 -14.27 -27.10 -81.82
N LYS A 154 -13.05 -27.52 -81.45
CA LYS A 154 -12.07 -28.10 -82.37
C LYS A 154 -12.56 -29.41 -82.99
N GLU A 155 -13.13 -30.32 -82.20
CA GLU A 155 -13.68 -31.60 -82.71
C GLU A 155 -14.84 -31.40 -83.68
N LYS A 156 -15.66 -30.36 -83.48
CA LYS A 156 -16.82 -30.04 -84.32
C LYS A 156 -16.51 -29.11 -85.49
N GLY A 157 -15.27 -28.62 -85.62
CA GLY A 157 -14.88 -27.65 -86.65
C GLY A 157 -15.57 -26.29 -86.52
N LEU A 158 -15.96 -25.91 -85.29
CA LEU A 158 -16.62 -24.65 -84.94
C LEU A 158 -15.61 -23.60 -84.44
N ASP A 159 -14.31 -23.81 -84.66
CA ASP A 159 -13.20 -23.00 -84.15
C ASP A 159 -12.80 -21.83 -85.08
N GLN A 160 -13.69 -21.42 -86.00
CA GLN A 160 -13.50 -20.29 -86.92
C GLN A 160 -13.70 -18.93 -86.25
#